data_AF-V9W3D6-F1
#
_entry.id   AF-V9W3D6-F1
#
_cell.length_a   1.000
_cell.length_b   1.000
_cell.length_c   1.000
_cell.angle_alpha   90.00
_cell.angle_beta   90.00
_cell.angle_gamma   90.00
#
_symmetry.space_group_name_H-M   'P 1'
#
loop_
_entity.id
_entity.type
_entity.pdbx_description
1 polymer ?
#
loop_
_entity_poly.entity_id
_entity_poly.type
_entity_poly.pdbx_seq_one_letter_code
_entity_poly.pdbx_strand_id
1 'polypeptide(L)'
;MGYTFRRVFIKDRLERLQFNFLPSVSLKSAKAFRDKIKALRIHSHTGSKIEVIAEMLSPMFRGWLNYFTKFNPSAVKYTLTI
;
A
#
# COMPACT_ATOMS: atom_id res chain seq x y z
N MET A 1 -2.95 -1.10 -15.45
CA MET A 1 -1.69 -1.58 -14.85
C MET A 1 -1.72 -1.36 -13.35
N GLY A 2 -1.57 -2.41 -12.55
CA GLY A 2 -1.60 -2.32 -11.07
C GLY A 2 -0.29 -1.77 -10.48
N TYR A 3 0.83 -2.11 -11.12
CA TYR A 3 2.17 -1.68 -10.76
C TYR A 3 2.67 -0.54 -11.65
N THR A 4 3.60 0.24 -11.11
CA THR A 4 4.45 1.19 -11.84
C THR A 4 5.90 0.95 -11.44
N PHE A 5 6.85 1.11 -12.35
CA PHE A 5 8.27 0.98 -12.04
C PHE A 5 8.81 2.36 -11.67
N ARG A 6 9.34 2.48 -10.46
CA ARG A 6 9.98 3.74 -9.99
C ARG A 6 11.47 3.52 -9.84
N ARG A 7 12.24 4.56 -10.19
CA ARG A 7 13.66 4.63 -9.88
C ARG A 7 13.81 4.78 -8.36
N VAL A 8 14.53 3.86 -7.74
CA VAL A 8 14.82 3.85 -6.31
C VAL A 8 16.30 3.63 -6.10
N PHE A 9 16.83 4.21 -5.02
CA PHE A 9 18.17 3.88 -4.55
C PHE A 9 18.13 2.57 -3.78
N ILE A 10 19.01 1.64 -4.15
CA ILE A 10 19.20 0.39 -3.44
C ILE A 10 20.67 0.33 -3.00
N LYS A 11 20.89 -0.09 -1.76
CA LYS A 11 22.21 -0.42 -1.25
C LYS A 11 22.52 -1.86 -1.69
N ASP A 12 23.56 -2.02 -2.49
CA ASP A 12 24.05 -3.35 -2.88
C ASP A 12 24.76 -4.04 -1.70
N ARG A 13 25.02 -5.34 -1.81
CA ARG A 13 25.74 -6.15 -0.81
C ARG A 13 27.12 -5.59 -0.47
N LEU A 14 27.73 -4.86 -1.39
CA LEU A 14 29.02 -4.17 -1.23
C LEU A 14 28.88 -2.75 -0.66
N GLU A 15 27.73 -2.43 -0.08
CA GLU A 15 27.40 -1.13 0.53
C GLU A 15 27.33 0.08 -0.41
N ARG A 16 27.37 -0.14 -1.72
CA ARG A 16 27.28 0.92 -2.72
C ARG A 16 25.82 1.29 -3.00
N LEU A 17 25.55 2.59 -3.13
CA LEU A 17 24.24 3.09 -3.55
C LEU A 17 24.16 3.09 -5.08
N GLN A 18 23.18 2.39 -5.62
CA GLN A 18 22.90 2.36 -7.05
C GLN A 18 21.43 2.64 -7.32
N PHE A 19 21.14 3.18 -8.50
CA PHE A 19 19.78 3.33 -8.98
C PHE A 19 19.31 2.02 -9.60
N ASN A 20 18.11 1.60 -9.23
CA ASN A 20 17.42 0.52 -9.91
C ASN A 20 15.93 0.84 -10.10
N PHE A 21 15.27 0.13 -11.00
CA PHE A 21 13.82 0.25 -11.20
C PHE A 21 13.11 -0.87 -10.45
N LEU A 22 12.36 -0.52 -9.41
CA LEU A 22 11.56 -1.48 -8.67
C LEU A 22 10.06 -1.29 -8.93
N PRO A 23 9.28 -2.38 -8.91
CA PRO A 23 7.84 -2.27 -8.93
C PRO A 23 7.34 -1.54 -7.67
N SER A 24 6.39 -0.66 -7.89
CA SER A 24 5.72 0.18 -6.90
C SER A 24 4.23 0.23 -7.23
N VAL A 25 3.40 0.63 -6.27
CA VAL A 25 1.97 0.76 -6.49
C VAL A 25 1.72 1.91 -7.48
N SER A 26 0.91 1.64 -8.51
CA SER A 26 0.51 2.69 -9.45
C SER A 26 -0.39 3.75 -8.76
N LEU A 27 -0.29 5.02 -9.17
CA LEU A 27 -1.14 6.08 -8.62
C LEU A 27 -2.64 5.76 -8.81
N LYS A 28 -3.00 5.15 -9.94
CA LYS A 28 -4.38 4.72 -10.24
C LYS A 28 -4.86 3.65 -9.25
N SER A 29 -4.02 2.65 -8.96
CA SER A 29 -4.35 1.61 -7.98
C SER A 29 -4.45 2.16 -6.56
N ALA A 30 -3.50 3.01 -6.16
CA ALA A 30 -3.53 3.65 -4.84
C ALA A 30 -4.79 4.50 -4.66
N LYS A 31 -5.17 5.28 -5.68
CA LYS A 31 -6.41 6.05 -5.69
C LYS A 31 -7.64 5.16 -5.56
N ALA A 32 -7.75 4.11 -6.39
CA ALA A 32 -8.87 3.17 -6.33
C ALA A 32 -9.00 2.49 -4.96
N PHE A 33 -7.89 2.16 -4.31
CA PHE A 33 -7.89 1.59 -2.96
C PHE A 33 -8.39 2.61 -1.91
N ARG A 34 -7.91 3.85 -1.97
CA ARG A 34 -8.38 4.94 -1.09
C ARG A 34 -9.86 5.24 -1.31
N ASP A 35 -10.33 5.24 -2.55
CA ASP A 35 -11.74 5.46 -2.88
C ASP A 35 -12.63 4.36 -2.31
N LYS A 36 -12.18 3.09 -2.35
CA LYS A 36 -12.87 1.98 -1.66
C LYS A 36 -12.93 2.18 -0.15
N ILE A 37 -11.83 2.58 0.49
CA ILE A 37 -11.81 2.87 1.94
C ILE A 37 -12.76 4.04 2.27
N LYS A 38 -12.76 5.10 1.47
CA LYS A 38 -13.67 6.25 1.66
C LYS A 38 -15.14 5.85 1.51
N ALA A 39 -15.45 4.95 0.58
CA ALA A 39 -16.81 4.44 0.36
C ALA A 39 -17.37 3.67 1.58
N LEU A 40 -16.51 3.15 2.47
CA LEU A 40 -16.94 2.52 3.73
C LEU A 40 -17.45 3.53 4.76
N ARG A 41 -17.28 4.84 4.52
CA ARG A 41 -17.75 5.92 5.40
C ARG A 41 -17.39 5.66 6.87
N ILE A 42 -16.12 5.33 7.11
CA ILE A 42 -15.58 5.02 8.45
C ILE A 42 -15.84 6.19 9.41
N HIS A 43 -15.80 7.43 8.90
CA HIS A 43 -16.15 8.65 9.64
C HIS A 43 -17.61 8.69 10.13
N SER A 44 -18.52 7.92 9.53
CA SER A 44 -19.92 7.79 9.96
C SER A 44 -20.10 6.69 11.02
N HIS A 45 -19.05 5.93 11.35
CA HIS A 45 -19.07 4.88 12.37
C HIS A 45 -18.59 5.41 13.73
N THR A 46 -18.84 6.69 14.03
CA THR A 46 -18.27 7.46 15.16
C THR A 46 -18.61 6.96 16.57
N GLY A 47 -19.34 5.84 16.70
CA GLY A 47 -19.61 5.15 17.97
C GLY A 47 -19.19 3.67 17.98
N SER A 48 -18.57 3.17 16.91
CA SER A 48 -18.09 1.79 16.83
C SER A 48 -16.72 1.65 17.49
N LYS A 49 -16.47 0.52 18.14
CA LYS A 49 -15.15 0.19 18.67
C LYS A 49 -14.13 0.12 17.53
N ILE A 50 -12.89 0.51 17.83
CA ILE A 50 -11.77 0.45 16.88
C ILE A 50 -11.57 -0.98 16.33
N GLU A 51 -11.87 -2.00 17.14
CA GLU A 51 -11.82 -3.41 16.75
C GLU A 51 -12.75 -3.73 15.57
N VAL A 52 -13.99 -3.22 15.59
CA VAL A 52 -14.97 -3.46 14.53
C VAL A 52 -14.50 -2.84 13.21
N ILE A 53 -13.96 -1.61 13.29
CA ILE A 53 -13.38 -0.94 12.12
C ILE A 53 -12.17 -1.72 11.61
N ALA A 54 -11.33 -2.26 12.51
CA ALA A 54 -10.18 -3.07 12.14
C ALA A 54 -10.59 -4.38 11.46
N GLU A 55 -11.63 -5.07 11.94
CA GLU A 55 -12.17 -6.29 11.32
C GLU A 55 -12.70 -6.02 9.92
N MET A 56 -13.43 -4.92 9.72
CA MET A 56 -13.92 -4.51 8.40
C MET A 56 -12.79 -4.23 7.42
N LEU A 57 -11.70 -3.61 7.88
CA LEU A 57 -10.56 -3.22 7.03
C LEU A 57 -9.56 -4.36 6.77
N SER A 58 -9.43 -5.30 7.70
CA SER A 58 -8.46 -6.41 7.68
C SER A 58 -8.40 -7.19 6.35
N PRO A 59 -9.54 -7.66 5.77
CA PRO A 59 -9.48 -8.43 4.53
C PRO A 59 -8.99 -7.60 3.32
N MET A 60 -9.33 -6.31 3.28
CA MET A 60 -8.86 -5.41 2.21
C MET A 60 -7.36 -5.17 2.31
N PHE A 61 -6.83 -4.92 3.51
CA PHE A 61 -5.39 -4.77 3.72
C PHE A 61 -4.63 -6.05 3.43
N ARG A 62 -5.13 -7.22 3.82
CA ARG A 62 -4.51 -8.51 3.50
C ARG A 62 -4.40 -8.73 2.00
N GLY A 63 -5.50 -8.53 1.25
CA GLY A 63 -5.48 -8.66 -0.21
C GLY A 63 -4.51 -7.66 -0.87
N TRP A 64 -4.50 -6.42 -0.38
CA TRP A 64 -3.62 -5.36 -0.87
C TRP A 64 -2.15 -5.67 -0.63
N LEU A 65 -1.80 -6.08 0.59
CA LEU A 65 -0.45 -6.49 0.96
C LEU A 65 -0.02 -7.70 0.12
N ASN A 66 -0.81 -8.77 0.08
CA ASN A 66 -0.47 -9.97 -0.70
C ASN A 66 -0.21 -9.67 -2.17
N TYR A 67 -1.00 -8.76 -2.77
CA TYR A 67 -0.81 -8.39 -4.16
C TYR A 67 0.46 -7.56 -4.38
N PHE A 68 0.76 -6.56 -3.52
CA PHE A 68 1.83 -5.57 -3.75
C PHE A 68 3.18 -5.87 -3.08
N THR A 69 3.23 -6.74 -2.06
CA THR A 69 4.48 -7.10 -1.38
C THR A 69 5.28 -8.15 -2.13
N LYS A 70 4.67 -8.88 -3.08
CA LYS A 70 5.30 -9.98 -3.82
C LYS A 70 6.66 -9.63 -4.45
N PHE A 71 6.79 -8.42 -4.98
CA PHE A 71 8.00 -8.00 -5.71
C PHE A 71 8.80 -6.91 -5.00
N ASN A 72 8.16 -6.13 -4.12
CA ASN A 72 8.83 -5.06 -3.39
C ASN A 72 8.10 -4.76 -2.07
N PRO A 73 8.35 -5.54 -1.00
CA PRO A 73 7.68 -5.38 0.28
C PRO A 73 7.86 -3.97 0.88
N SER A 74 9.04 -3.37 0.69
CA SER A 74 9.36 -2.06 1.26
C SER A 74 8.59 -0.91 0.60
N ALA A 75 8.20 -1.04 -0.68
CA ALA A 75 7.43 -0.01 -1.38
C ALA A 75 5.99 0.13 -0.86
N VAL A 76 5.42 -0.90 -0.24
CA VAL A 76 4.03 -0.85 0.24
C VAL A 76 3.89 0.08 1.43
N LYS A 77 4.91 0.20 2.28
CA LYS A 77 4.93 1.07 3.47
C LYS A 77 4.59 2.53 3.15
N TYR A 78 5.09 3.03 2.03
CA TYR A 78 4.91 4.42 1.61
C TYR A 78 3.59 4.69 0.86
N THR A 79 2.82 3.65 0.54
CA THR A 79 1.59 3.80 -0.23
C THR A 79 0.41 4.24 0.63
N LEU A 80 0.45 3.89 1.92
CA LEU A 80 -0.64 4.07 2.89
C LEU A 80 -0.53 5.33 3.73
N THR A 81 0.51 6.14 3.58
CA THR A 81 0.60 7.45 4.23
C THR A 81 -0.49 8.35 3.65
N ILE A 82 -1.46 8.74 4.50
CA ILE A 82 -2.56 9.66 4.23
C ILE A 82 -2.06 11.08 4.46
#